data_AF-A0A4T0QUD0-F1
#
_entry.id   AF-A0A4T0QUD0-F1
#
_cell.length_a   1.000
_cell.length_b   1.000
_cell.length_c   1.000
_cell.angle_alpha   90.00
_cell.angle_beta   90.00
_cell.angle_gamma   90.00
#
_symmetry.space_group_name_H-M   'P 1'
#
loop_
_entity.id
_entity.type
_entity.pdbx_description
1 polymer ?
#
loop_
_entity_poly.entity_id
_entity_poly.type
_entity_poly.pdbx_seq_one_letter_code
_entity_poly.pdbx_strand_id
1 'polypeptide(L)'
;MACRSTDKAEKARQEVVKKIKNDSTTVEVWKIDLASLSSCREFASKWNANPDNKIDILYLNAGLIAPNASLITSEDGLEMTYACNVLGHLAVIEQLLPSLALSDDPRIIFTGSSGAKMSTLSDHPGSNKRTPLRDAWSIGSYVLNAFNIYTDTKLLLAMVVRELQESFKNHPDEKYRKIFVANYHPGFVKTTISNKDHYGLSSLLSIPVDFLTNRYAITPEVGARPGLYLGSASIEQLPGGEFWDENAEPASLTAQYDNEALRRCTKLYYRRLRNLSNIIPPMGYDKGKQAAVMVALFIGRLGDLHVLLSQRSDFLSSYPGDTCLIGGRKEPSDVDVEYTARREAEEEIGLPIDYDCVRYVATLPPHLAGYGLSAVTVWPIVCLITDRALVPMLNEDEAYIQSPSGIIPEP
;
A
#
# COMPACT_ATOMS: atom_id res chain seq x y z
N MET A 1 16.21 -9.17 -13.36
CA MET A 1 15.12 -8.52 -14.12
C MET A 1 13.80 -9.16 -13.73
N ALA A 2 12.92 -8.45 -13.03
CA ALA A 2 11.60 -8.96 -12.66
C ALA A 2 10.54 -8.42 -13.64
N CYS A 3 9.83 -9.29 -14.36
CA CYS A 3 8.99 -8.91 -15.50
C CYS A 3 7.72 -9.77 -15.62
N ARG A 4 6.63 -9.16 -16.12
CA ARG A 4 5.36 -9.87 -16.34
C ARG A 4 5.41 -10.84 -17.53
N SER A 5 6.26 -10.62 -18.53
CA SER A 5 6.41 -11.52 -19.68
C SER A 5 7.83 -12.04 -19.71
N THR A 6 8.00 -13.30 -19.30
CA THR A 6 9.29 -13.98 -19.23
C THR A 6 9.92 -14.11 -20.61
N ASP A 7 9.14 -14.37 -21.65
CA ASP A 7 9.66 -14.51 -23.02
C ASP A 7 10.26 -13.20 -23.54
N LYS A 8 9.59 -12.07 -23.30
CA LYS A 8 10.13 -10.74 -23.66
C LYS A 8 11.35 -10.38 -22.81
N ALA A 9 11.31 -10.71 -21.51
CA ALA A 9 12.40 -10.46 -20.60
C ALA A 9 13.65 -11.28 -20.94
N GLU A 10 13.49 -12.54 -21.37
CA GLU A 10 14.60 -13.41 -21.76
C GLU A 10 15.29 -12.92 -23.04
N LYS A 11 14.50 -12.45 -24.02
CA LYS A 11 15.06 -11.79 -25.21
C LYS A 11 15.87 -10.54 -24.84
N ALA A 12 15.34 -9.70 -23.94
CA ALA A 12 16.05 -8.52 -23.44
C ALA A 12 17.31 -8.90 -22.65
N ARG A 13 17.24 -9.94 -21.81
CA ARG A 13 18.37 -10.49 -21.05
C ARG A 13 19.50 -10.91 -21.97
N GLN A 14 19.21 -11.63 -23.04
CA GLN A 14 20.21 -12.06 -24.03
C GLN A 14 20.94 -10.87 -24.67
N GLU A 15 20.20 -9.80 -25.02
CA GLU A 15 20.80 -8.58 -25.57
C GLU A 15 21.65 -7.82 -24.55
N VAL A 16 21.28 -7.83 -23.26
CA VAL A 16 22.09 -7.25 -22.19
C VAL A 16 23.36 -8.07 -21.96
N VAL A 17 23.25 -9.40 -21.85
CA VAL A 17 24.40 -10.30 -21.61
C VAL A 17 25.45 -10.19 -22.72
N LYS A 18 25.04 -10.05 -23.99
CA LYS A 18 25.97 -9.82 -25.11
C LYS A 18 26.80 -8.53 -24.97
N LYS A 19 26.31 -7.52 -24.24
CA LYS A 19 26.97 -6.22 -24.05
C LYS A 19 27.80 -6.15 -22.78
N ILE A 20 27.61 -7.09 -21.85
CA ILE A 20 28.39 -7.19 -20.62
C ILE A 20 29.80 -7.65 -20.98
N LYS A 21 30.81 -6.89 -20.54
CA LYS A 21 32.23 -7.22 -20.74
C LYS A 21 32.86 -7.94 -19.55
N ASN A 22 32.11 -8.09 -18.45
CA ASN A 22 32.57 -8.71 -17.22
C ASN A 22 31.90 -10.08 -17.04
N ASP A 23 32.69 -11.14 -17.06
CA ASP A 23 32.22 -12.52 -16.94
C ASP A 23 31.61 -12.84 -15.57
N SER A 24 31.86 -12.01 -14.54
CA SER A 24 31.28 -12.20 -13.20
C SER A 24 29.85 -11.67 -13.05
N THR A 25 29.29 -10.96 -14.05
CA THR A 25 27.96 -10.38 -13.95
C THR A 25 26.89 -11.39 -14.34
N THR A 26 26.03 -11.75 -13.39
CA THR A 26 24.85 -12.58 -13.65
C THR A 26 23.63 -11.70 -13.91
N VAL A 27 22.80 -12.11 -14.88
CA VAL A 27 21.50 -11.48 -15.14
C VAL A 27 20.45 -12.58 -15.16
N GLU A 28 19.50 -12.49 -14.24
CA GLU A 28 18.40 -13.43 -14.08
C GLU A 28 17.06 -12.81 -14.47
N VAL A 29 16.11 -13.65 -14.88
CA VAL A 29 14.74 -13.26 -15.18
C VAL A 29 13.81 -13.90 -14.15
N TRP A 30 12.97 -13.07 -13.54
CA TRP A 30 11.97 -13.47 -12.57
C TRP A 30 10.59 -13.05 -13.04
N LYS A 31 9.59 -13.93 -12.93
CA LYS A 31 8.20 -13.61 -13.27
C LYS A 31 7.57 -12.81 -12.13
N ILE A 32 7.00 -11.66 -12.46
CA ILE A 32 6.12 -10.89 -11.57
C ILE A 32 5.15 -10.05 -12.39
N ASP A 33 3.87 -10.06 -12.03
CA ASP A 33 2.88 -9.10 -12.49
C ASP A 33 2.42 -8.20 -11.33
N LEU A 34 2.76 -6.91 -11.39
CA LEU A 34 2.40 -5.94 -10.34
C LEU A 34 0.91 -5.60 -10.32
N ALA A 35 0.17 -5.96 -11.38
CA ALA A 35 -1.29 -5.88 -11.39
C ALA A 35 -1.96 -7.13 -10.77
N SER A 36 -1.21 -8.02 -10.13
CA SER A 36 -1.74 -9.17 -9.41
C SER A 36 -1.01 -9.33 -8.08
N LEU A 37 -1.71 -9.11 -6.98
CA LEU A 37 -1.16 -9.26 -5.63
C LEU A 37 -0.72 -10.70 -5.37
N SER A 38 -1.41 -11.68 -5.96
CA SER A 38 -1.01 -13.09 -5.92
C SER A 38 0.32 -13.34 -6.64
N SER A 39 0.54 -12.71 -7.80
CA SER A 39 1.82 -12.79 -8.50
C SER A 39 2.96 -12.12 -7.72
N CYS A 40 2.69 -10.98 -7.07
CA CYS A 40 3.65 -10.32 -6.19
C CYS A 40 4.09 -11.22 -5.04
N ARG A 41 3.12 -11.91 -4.39
CA ARG A 41 3.39 -12.91 -3.36
C ARG A 41 4.23 -14.07 -3.86
N GLU A 42 3.85 -14.65 -4.99
CA GLU A 42 4.55 -15.81 -5.55
C GLU A 42 6.01 -15.46 -5.85
N PHE A 43 6.25 -14.28 -6.44
CA PHE A 43 7.60 -13.78 -6.67
C PHE A 43 8.39 -13.64 -5.37
N ALA A 44 7.84 -12.92 -4.37
CA ALA A 44 8.54 -12.70 -3.11
C ALA A 44 8.76 -14.00 -2.32
N SER A 45 7.82 -14.95 -2.38
CA SER A 45 7.95 -16.28 -1.78
C SER A 45 9.11 -17.06 -2.38
N LYS A 46 9.20 -17.09 -3.72
CA LYS A 46 10.32 -17.76 -4.40
C LYS A 46 11.65 -17.07 -4.11
N TRP A 47 11.67 -15.74 -4.04
CA TRP A 47 12.87 -14.99 -3.67
C TRP A 47 13.31 -15.29 -2.23
N ASN A 48 12.38 -15.25 -1.27
CA ASN A 48 12.65 -15.47 0.15
C ASN A 48 12.87 -16.95 0.51
N ALA A 49 12.67 -17.89 -0.42
CA ALA A 49 12.98 -19.31 -0.22
C ALA A 49 14.45 -19.54 0.13
N ASN A 50 15.34 -18.64 -0.32
CA ASN A 50 16.69 -18.54 0.20
C ASN A 50 16.78 -17.33 1.15
N PRO A 51 16.99 -17.55 2.47
CA PRO A 51 17.08 -16.45 3.43
C PRO A 51 18.31 -15.56 3.22
N ASP A 52 19.33 -16.04 2.50
CA ASP A 52 20.56 -15.28 2.20
C ASP A 52 20.42 -14.39 0.96
N ASN A 53 19.28 -14.41 0.28
CA ASN A 53 19.04 -13.55 -0.87
C ASN A 53 18.98 -12.09 -0.43
N LYS A 54 20.08 -11.38 -0.66
CA LYS A 54 20.26 -9.95 -0.35
C LYS A 54 19.81 -9.06 -1.51
N ILE A 55 19.19 -7.93 -1.18
CA ILE A 55 18.90 -6.86 -2.14
C ILE A 55 19.62 -5.60 -1.69
N ASP A 56 20.60 -5.16 -2.48
CA ASP A 56 21.27 -3.88 -2.28
C ASP A 56 20.44 -2.72 -2.85
N ILE A 57 19.86 -2.91 -4.05
CA ILE A 57 19.08 -1.87 -4.72
C ILE A 57 17.82 -2.47 -5.34
N LEU A 58 16.67 -1.90 -5.01
CA LEU A 58 15.37 -2.23 -5.58
C LEU A 58 14.88 -1.08 -6.47
N TYR A 59 14.93 -1.28 -7.79
CA TYR A 59 14.37 -0.34 -8.76
C TYR A 59 12.90 -0.65 -9.05
N LEU A 60 12.01 0.23 -8.60
CA LEU A 60 10.57 0.15 -8.82
C LEU A 60 10.18 0.98 -10.04
N ASN A 61 10.57 0.46 -11.20
CA ASN A 61 10.47 1.16 -12.48
C ASN A 61 9.18 0.89 -13.26
N ALA A 62 8.57 -0.28 -13.07
CA ALA A 62 7.41 -0.68 -13.85
C ALA A 62 6.22 0.29 -13.68
N GLY A 63 5.52 0.58 -14.77
CA GLY A 63 4.30 1.37 -14.73
C GLY A 63 3.59 1.40 -16.08
N LEU A 64 2.30 1.74 -16.05
CA LEU A 64 1.44 1.79 -17.22
C LEU A 64 0.38 2.90 -17.12
N ILE A 65 -0.25 3.19 -18.26
CA ILE A 65 -1.49 3.96 -18.37
C ILE A 65 -2.54 3.04 -19.00
N ALA A 66 -3.60 2.73 -18.27
CA ALA A 66 -4.71 1.94 -18.77
C ALA A 66 -5.65 2.87 -19.57
N PRO A 67 -5.87 2.66 -20.89
CA PRO A 67 -6.57 3.62 -21.75
C PRO A 67 -8.08 3.75 -21.46
N ASN A 68 -8.63 2.84 -20.67
CA ASN A 68 -9.99 2.92 -20.15
C ASN A 68 -10.01 2.54 -18.67
N ALA A 69 -9.56 3.48 -17.83
CA ALA A 69 -9.54 3.35 -16.38
C ALA A 69 -10.90 2.91 -15.79
N SER A 70 -12.02 3.32 -16.40
CA SER A 70 -13.36 2.97 -15.95
C SER A 70 -13.71 1.50 -16.17
N LEU A 71 -13.08 0.79 -17.12
CA LEU A 71 -13.40 -0.61 -17.44
C LEU A 71 -12.27 -1.59 -17.13
N ILE A 72 -11.01 -1.15 -17.25
CA ILE A 72 -9.86 -2.04 -17.11
C ILE A 72 -9.56 -2.22 -15.63
N THR A 73 -9.61 -3.47 -15.18
CA THR A 73 -9.48 -3.85 -13.77
C THR A 73 -8.40 -4.91 -13.63
N SER A 74 -7.64 -4.86 -12.54
CA SER A 74 -6.71 -5.91 -12.14
C SER A 74 -7.43 -7.20 -11.74
N GLU A 75 -6.69 -8.29 -11.57
CA GLU A 75 -7.24 -9.55 -11.02
C GLU A 75 -7.83 -9.35 -9.62
N ASP A 76 -7.27 -8.42 -8.85
CA ASP A 76 -7.71 -8.08 -7.50
C ASP A 76 -8.90 -7.09 -7.47
N GLY A 77 -9.53 -6.81 -8.61
CA GLY A 77 -10.71 -5.93 -8.67
C GLY A 77 -10.40 -4.43 -8.59
N LEU A 78 -9.14 -4.02 -8.76
CA LEU A 78 -8.70 -2.62 -8.64
C LEU A 78 -8.56 -1.97 -10.01
N GLU A 79 -8.62 -0.63 -10.06
CA GLU A 79 -8.27 0.11 -11.28
C GLU A 79 -6.82 -0.23 -11.68
N MET A 80 -6.61 -0.58 -12.95
CA MET A 80 -5.37 -1.19 -13.44
C MET A 80 -4.12 -0.31 -13.28
N THR A 81 -4.21 0.99 -13.55
CA THR A 81 -3.09 1.92 -13.38
C THR A 81 -2.72 2.08 -11.91
N TYR A 82 -3.70 2.20 -11.02
CA TYR A 82 -3.51 2.25 -9.57
C TYR A 82 -2.93 0.96 -9.00
N ALA A 83 -3.47 -0.20 -9.42
CA ALA A 83 -3.00 -1.52 -9.01
C ALA A 83 -1.52 -1.69 -9.34
N CYS A 84 -1.13 -1.44 -10.59
CA CYS A 84 0.24 -1.66 -11.06
C CYS A 84 1.22 -0.59 -10.54
N ASN A 85 0.88 0.70 -10.66
CA ASN A 85 1.82 1.79 -10.42
C ASN A 85 2.01 2.11 -8.93
N VAL A 86 1.11 1.67 -8.05
CA VAL A 86 1.14 1.97 -6.62
C VAL A 86 1.10 0.68 -5.80
N LEU A 87 -0.02 -0.05 -5.84
CA LEU A 87 -0.26 -1.15 -4.91
C LEU A 87 0.72 -2.32 -5.08
N GLY A 88 0.96 -2.76 -6.32
CA GLY A 88 1.88 -3.86 -6.60
C GLY A 88 3.30 -3.56 -6.12
N HIS A 89 3.80 -2.34 -6.35
CA HIS A 89 5.12 -1.91 -5.86
C HIS A 89 5.21 -1.96 -4.33
N LEU A 90 4.21 -1.42 -3.63
CA LEU A 90 4.19 -1.42 -2.16
C LEU A 90 4.08 -2.83 -1.59
N ALA A 91 3.24 -3.69 -2.19
CA ALA A 91 3.09 -5.08 -1.79
C ALA A 91 4.38 -5.90 -1.96
N VAL A 92 5.19 -5.59 -2.97
CA VAL A 92 6.49 -6.24 -3.16
C VAL A 92 7.53 -5.73 -2.16
N ILE A 93 7.58 -4.41 -1.91
CA ILE A 93 8.51 -3.84 -0.92
C ILE A 93 8.34 -4.51 0.43
N GLU A 94 7.11 -4.60 0.93
CA GLU A 94 6.80 -5.15 2.25
C GLU A 94 7.34 -6.58 2.42
N GLN A 95 7.22 -7.40 1.37
CA GLN A 95 7.68 -8.80 1.40
C GLN A 95 9.19 -8.95 1.18
N LEU A 96 9.85 -7.96 0.58
CA LEU A 96 11.30 -7.96 0.33
C LEU A 96 12.10 -7.21 1.40
N LEU A 97 11.45 -6.64 2.42
CA LEU A 97 12.14 -6.00 3.55
C LEU A 97 13.21 -6.87 4.18
N PRO A 98 13.00 -8.19 4.42
CA PRO A 98 14.05 -9.05 4.99
C PRO A 98 15.32 -9.05 4.14
N SER A 99 15.19 -9.16 2.81
CA SER A 99 16.32 -9.14 1.87
C SER A 99 17.03 -7.79 1.80
N LEU A 100 16.28 -6.68 1.90
CA LEU A 100 16.85 -5.34 1.96
C LEU A 100 17.63 -5.13 3.27
N ALA A 101 17.14 -5.65 4.39
CA ALA A 101 17.81 -5.52 5.69
C ALA A 101 19.20 -6.18 5.74
N LEU A 102 19.45 -7.18 4.87
CA LEU A 102 20.75 -7.83 4.73
C LEU A 102 21.82 -6.93 4.07
N SER A 103 21.42 -5.91 3.31
CA SER A 103 22.37 -4.98 2.70
C SER A 103 22.82 -3.92 3.69
N ASP A 104 24.10 -3.56 3.67
CA ASP A 104 24.64 -2.47 4.48
C ASP A 104 24.19 -1.09 3.99
N ASP A 105 23.82 -0.99 2.71
CA ASP A 105 23.42 0.25 2.05
C ASP A 105 22.15 0.05 1.18
N PRO A 106 21.01 -0.36 1.77
CA PRO A 106 19.83 -0.75 1.00
C PRO A 106 19.08 0.45 0.43
N ARG A 107 18.69 0.34 -0.85
CA ARG A 107 18.00 1.42 -1.57
C ARG A 107 16.73 0.96 -2.24
N ILE A 108 15.70 1.79 -2.17
CA ILE A 108 14.45 1.64 -2.91
C ILE A 108 14.26 2.87 -3.79
N ILE A 109 14.40 2.70 -5.11
CA ILE A 109 14.35 3.80 -6.07
C ILE A 109 13.12 3.65 -6.96
N PHE A 110 12.19 4.59 -6.87
CA PHE A 110 10.97 4.62 -7.67
C PHE A 110 11.11 5.48 -8.92
N THR A 111 10.61 4.98 -10.06
CA THR A 111 10.43 5.81 -11.25
C THR A 111 9.15 6.64 -11.13
N GLY A 112 9.32 7.91 -10.76
CA GLY A 112 8.27 8.92 -10.66
C GLY A 112 7.90 9.54 -12.02
N SER A 113 7.33 10.74 -11.98
CA SER A 113 6.99 11.51 -13.17
C SER A 113 6.72 12.96 -12.82
N SER A 114 7.19 13.89 -13.65
CA SER A 114 6.74 15.29 -13.63
C SER A 114 5.23 15.44 -13.93
N GLY A 115 4.58 14.37 -14.42
CA GLY A 115 3.13 14.29 -14.54
C GLY A 115 2.38 14.55 -13.23
N ALA A 116 3.00 14.25 -12.08
CA ALA A 116 2.46 14.54 -10.75
C ALA A 116 2.17 16.04 -10.54
N LYS A 117 2.86 16.94 -11.25
CA LYS A 117 2.66 18.40 -11.17
C LYS A 117 1.27 18.85 -11.66
N MET A 118 0.57 18.01 -12.42
CA MET A 118 -0.77 18.29 -12.96
C MET A 118 -1.90 17.71 -12.09
N SER A 119 -1.58 17.14 -10.93
CA SER A 119 -2.55 16.49 -10.04
C SER A 119 -2.66 17.22 -8.70
N THR A 120 -3.79 17.02 -8.04
CA THR A 120 -4.01 17.32 -6.63
C THR A 120 -4.93 16.24 -6.10
N LEU A 121 -4.51 15.56 -5.03
CA LEU A 121 -5.30 14.50 -4.40
C LEU A 121 -6.21 15.09 -3.33
N SER A 122 -7.33 14.41 -3.07
CA SER A 122 -8.15 14.70 -1.91
C SER A 122 -7.35 14.49 -0.61
N ASP A 123 -7.76 15.14 0.46
CA ASP A 123 -7.22 14.94 1.81
C ASP A 123 -7.71 13.64 2.47
N HIS A 124 -8.57 12.88 1.79
CA HIS A 124 -9.03 11.56 2.20
C HIS A 124 -9.30 10.64 0.99
N PRO A 125 -9.08 9.32 1.13
CA PRO A 125 -9.45 8.33 0.12
C PRO A 125 -10.93 8.44 -0.27
N GLY A 126 -11.20 8.40 -1.58
CA GLY A 126 -12.56 8.26 -2.09
C GLY A 126 -13.19 6.92 -1.69
N SER A 127 -14.52 6.89 -1.65
CA SER A 127 -15.31 5.69 -1.32
C SER A 127 -15.25 4.60 -2.38
N ASN A 128 -14.78 4.91 -3.59
CA ASN A 128 -14.66 3.96 -4.68
C ASN A 128 -13.72 2.80 -4.31
N LYS A 129 -14.26 1.58 -4.34
CA LYS A 129 -13.54 0.35 -3.99
C LYS A 129 -12.44 -0.02 -4.99
N ARG A 130 -12.55 0.40 -6.26
CA ARG A 130 -11.57 0.12 -7.32
C ARG A 130 -10.37 1.06 -7.28
N THR A 131 -10.59 2.33 -6.92
CA THR A 131 -9.51 3.31 -6.75
C THR A 131 -9.92 4.41 -5.79
N PRO A 132 -9.12 4.72 -4.75
CA PRO A 132 -9.41 5.80 -3.82
C PRO A 132 -9.02 7.19 -4.33
N LEU A 133 -8.39 7.28 -5.51
CA LEU A 133 -7.79 8.54 -5.99
C LEU A 133 -8.84 9.51 -6.50
N ARG A 134 -9.79 9.00 -7.30
CA ARG A 134 -10.91 9.74 -7.88
C ARG A 134 -11.99 8.78 -8.34
N ASP A 135 -13.19 9.29 -8.57
CA ASP A 135 -14.20 8.49 -9.24
C ASP A 135 -13.90 8.37 -10.74
N ALA A 136 -13.53 7.16 -11.18
CA ALA A 136 -13.24 6.85 -12.57
C ALA A 136 -14.45 7.00 -13.50
N TRP A 137 -15.66 7.22 -12.99
CA TRP A 137 -16.86 7.45 -13.82
C TRP A 137 -17.23 8.93 -13.99
N SER A 138 -16.57 9.82 -13.25
CA SER A 138 -16.88 11.26 -13.23
C SER A 138 -16.43 12.02 -14.49
N ILE A 139 -15.58 11.43 -15.34
CA ILE A 139 -15.01 12.05 -16.54
C ILE A 139 -15.47 11.28 -17.77
N GLY A 140 -16.29 11.91 -18.62
CA GLY A 140 -16.84 11.27 -19.82
C GLY A 140 -15.81 10.93 -20.92
N SER A 141 -14.61 11.51 -20.87
CA SER A 141 -13.50 11.19 -21.79
C SER A 141 -12.59 10.11 -21.21
N TYR A 142 -12.59 8.92 -21.82
CA TYR A 142 -11.75 7.79 -21.40
C TYR A 142 -10.25 8.14 -21.35
N VAL A 143 -9.75 8.89 -22.35
CA VAL A 143 -8.33 9.25 -22.46
C VAL A 143 -7.92 10.25 -21.38
N LEU A 144 -8.73 11.30 -21.17
CA LEU A 144 -8.45 12.29 -20.12
C LEU A 144 -8.51 11.64 -18.74
N ASN A 145 -9.47 10.74 -18.53
CA ASN A 145 -9.60 10.00 -17.29
C ASN A 145 -8.39 9.10 -17.03
N ALA A 146 -7.94 8.33 -18.02
CA ALA A 146 -6.76 7.48 -17.93
C ALA A 146 -5.49 8.29 -17.58
N PHE A 147 -5.30 9.43 -18.24
CA PHE A 147 -4.17 10.32 -17.96
C PHE A 147 -4.22 10.91 -16.55
N ASN A 148 -5.41 11.34 -16.11
CA ASN A 148 -5.63 11.87 -14.78
C ASN A 148 -5.39 10.85 -13.66
N ILE A 149 -5.84 9.61 -13.83
CA ILE A 149 -5.53 8.56 -12.85
C ILE A 149 -4.02 8.28 -12.84
N TYR A 150 -3.37 8.27 -14.00
CA TYR A 150 -1.92 8.14 -14.06
C TYR A 150 -1.19 9.26 -13.29
N THR A 151 -1.53 10.53 -13.51
CA THR A 151 -0.90 11.66 -12.81
C THR A 151 -1.15 11.60 -11.30
N ASP A 152 -2.35 11.19 -10.88
CA ASP A 152 -2.67 10.92 -9.47
C ASP A 152 -1.82 9.81 -8.88
N THR A 153 -1.62 8.68 -9.58
CA THR A 153 -0.75 7.61 -9.09
C THR A 153 0.68 8.11 -8.89
N LYS A 154 1.17 9.00 -9.76
CA LYS A 154 2.52 9.55 -9.66
C LYS A 154 2.66 10.58 -8.54
N LEU A 155 1.63 11.37 -8.26
CA LEU A 155 1.60 12.24 -7.09
C LEU A 155 1.53 11.42 -5.79
N LEU A 156 0.61 10.45 -5.72
CA LEU A 156 0.49 9.56 -4.55
C LEU A 156 1.82 8.85 -4.27
N LEU A 157 2.47 8.32 -5.31
CA LEU A 157 3.76 7.65 -5.18
C LEU A 157 4.83 8.55 -4.55
N ALA A 158 4.94 9.80 -5.01
CA ALA A 158 5.91 10.74 -4.47
C ALA A 158 5.65 11.05 -2.99
N MET A 159 4.39 11.21 -2.62
CA MET A 159 4.01 11.44 -1.22
C MET A 159 4.28 10.20 -0.34
N VAL A 160 3.96 9.01 -0.85
CA VAL A 160 4.26 7.74 -0.17
C VAL A 160 5.76 7.51 -0.01
N VAL A 161 6.60 7.94 -0.95
CA VAL A 161 8.07 7.85 -0.84
C VAL A 161 8.60 8.64 0.35
N ARG A 162 8.12 9.87 0.56
CA ARG A 162 8.46 10.66 1.77
C ARG A 162 8.04 9.94 3.05
N GLU A 163 6.81 9.41 3.08
CA GLU A 163 6.29 8.70 4.26
C GLU A 163 7.00 7.36 4.52
N LEU A 164 7.41 6.64 3.47
CA LEU A 164 8.21 5.43 3.59
C LEU A 164 9.59 5.74 4.18
N GLN A 165 10.26 6.79 3.68
CA GLN A 165 11.55 7.20 4.23
C GLN A 165 11.45 7.52 5.72
N GLU A 166 10.43 8.30 6.12
CA GLU A 166 10.23 8.65 7.52
C GLU A 166 9.85 7.42 8.37
N SER A 167 9.08 6.49 7.80
CA SER A 167 8.75 5.23 8.47
C SER A 167 9.97 4.34 8.68
N PHE A 168 10.89 4.25 7.71
CA PHE A 168 12.13 3.50 7.87
C PHE A 168 13.05 4.15 8.90
N LYS A 169 13.24 5.47 8.83
CA LYS A 169 14.05 6.24 9.79
C LYS A 169 13.63 6.00 11.24
N ASN A 170 12.32 5.89 11.48
CA ASN A 170 11.73 5.66 12.80
C ASN A 170 11.34 4.19 13.06
N HIS A 171 11.79 3.25 12.22
CA HIS A 171 11.37 1.86 12.33
C HIS A 171 11.84 1.26 13.67
N PRO A 172 11.01 0.48 14.40
CA PRO A 172 11.38 -0.08 15.70
C PRO A 172 12.60 -1.00 15.62
N ASP A 173 12.67 -1.84 14.59
CA ASP A 173 13.83 -2.69 14.30
C ASP A 173 14.89 -1.91 13.50
N GLU A 174 16.08 -1.78 14.09
CA GLU A 174 17.18 -0.94 13.61
C GLU A 174 17.71 -1.36 12.23
N LYS A 175 17.59 -2.65 11.88
CA LYS A 175 18.11 -3.16 10.61
C LYS A 175 17.41 -2.55 9.39
N TYR A 176 16.22 -1.98 9.56
CA TYR A 176 15.48 -1.31 8.49
C TYR A 176 15.72 0.21 8.46
N ARG A 177 16.31 0.80 9.52
CA ARG A 177 16.53 2.27 9.59
C ARG A 177 17.53 2.79 8.56
N LYS A 178 18.37 1.90 8.02
CA LYS A 178 19.33 2.20 6.95
C LYS A 178 18.74 2.23 5.54
N ILE A 179 17.46 1.87 5.36
CA ILE A 179 16.85 1.85 4.03
C ILE A 179 16.63 3.29 3.52
N PHE A 180 17.31 3.61 2.43
CA PHE A 180 17.12 4.84 1.68
C PHE A 180 16.03 4.67 0.63
N VAL A 181 15.14 5.65 0.53
CA VAL A 181 14.05 5.66 -0.44
C VAL A 181 14.08 6.97 -1.20
N ALA A 182 13.96 6.93 -2.52
CA ALA A 182 13.82 8.14 -3.33
C ALA A 182 12.97 7.85 -4.57
N ASN A 183 12.46 8.91 -5.21
CA ASN A 183 11.88 8.81 -6.54
C ASN A 183 12.42 9.88 -7.46
N TYR A 184 12.36 9.62 -8.77
CA TYR A 184 12.91 10.54 -9.76
C TYR A 184 12.03 10.68 -11.00
N HIS A 185 12.17 11.78 -11.73
CA HIS A 185 11.67 11.91 -13.09
C HIS A 185 12.75 11.49 -14.09
N PRO A 186 12.49 10.52 -14.97
CA PRO A 186 13.48 10.09 -15.97
C PRO A 186 13.61 11.07 -17.14
N GLY A 187 12.98 12.25 -17.11
CA GLY A 187 12.78 13.09 -18.29
C GLY A 187 11.68 12.56 -19.23
N PHE A 188 11.46 13.26 -20.35
CA PHE A 188 10.52 12.81 -21.38
C PHE A 188 11.19 11.74 -22.27
N VAL A 189 11.14 10.48 -21.85
CA VAL A 189 11.85 9.38 -22.52
C VAL A 189 11.03 8.76 -23.65
N LYS A 190 11.68 8.42 -24.77
CA LYS A 190 11.08 7.68 -25.89
C LYS A 190 10.81 6.23 -25.47
N THR A 191 9.72 5.99 -24.76
CA THR A 191 9.31 4.67 -24.29
C THR A 191 7.94 4.27 -24.78
N THR A 192 7.70 2.97 -24.72
CA THR A 192 6.45 2.30 -25.09
C THR A 192 5.31 2.50 -24.09
N ILE A 193 5.39 3.48 -23.17
CA ILE A 193 4.28 3.81 -22.24
C ILE A 193 2.97 4.13 -22.99
N SER A 194 3.07 4.53 -24.27
CA SER A 194 1.94 4.75 -25.18
C SER A 194 1.67 3.59 -26.16
N ASN A 195 2.18 2.36 -25.93
CA ASN A 195 2.16 1.35 -26.99
C ASN A 195 0.72 0.95 -27.40
N LYS A 196 0.49 1.06 -28.70
CA LYS A 196 -0.78 1.10 -29.42
C LYS A 196 -1.46 -0.28 -29.55
N ASP A 197 -0.75 -1.36 -29.24
CA ASP A 197 -1.16 -2.71 -29.66
C ASP A 197 -1.98 -3.50 -28.64
N HIS A 198 -2.12 -3.03 -27.39
CA HIS A 198 -2.80 -3.80 -26.35
C HIS A 198 -4.29 -3.48 -26.15
N TYR A 199 -4.81 -2.38 -26.72
CA TYR A 199 -6.14 -1.89 -26.34
C TYR A 199 -7.03 -1.37 -27.48
N GLY A 200 -6.66 -1.56 -28.74
CA GLY A 200 -7.58 -1.41 -29.88
C GLY A 200 -8.18 -0.01 -30.13
N LEU A 201 -7.62 1.07 -29.57
CA LEU A 201 -8.07 2.44 -29.87
C LEU A 201 -7.41 2.98 -31.14
N SER A 202 -8.24 3.56 -32.01
CA SER A 202 -7.93 3.97 -33.38
C SER A 202 -6.87 5.09 -33.51
N SER A 203 -6.14 4.99 -34.61
CA SER A 203 -4.98 5.77 -35.09
C SER A 203 -5.18 7.27 -35.34
N LEU A 204 -6.29 7.89 -34.93
CA LEU A 204 -6.63 9.26 -35.36
C LEU A 204 -6.11 10.38 -34.46
N LEU A 205 -5.76 10.09 -33.19
CA LEU A 205 -5.21 11.08 -32.25
C LEU A 205 -3.67 11.05 -32.16
N SER A 206 -2.99 10.18 -32.91
CA SER A 206 -1.56 9.91 -32.73
C SER A 206 -0.61 10.86 -33.47
N ILE A 207 -1.09 11.65 -34.43
CA ILE A 207 -0.22 12.44 -35.31
C ILE A 207 0.54 13.57 -34.56
N PRO A 208 -0.08 14.38 -33.67
CA PRO A 208 0.64 15.44 -32.94
C PRO A 208 1.54 14.87 -31.83
N VAL A 209 1.11 13.81 -31.15
CA VAL A 209 1.84 13.17 -30.06
C VAL A 209 3.06 12.41 -30.59
N ASP A 210 2.94 11.67 -31.70
CA ASP A 210 4.09 10.97 -32.30
C ASP A 210 5.15 11.95 -32.85
N PHE A 211 4.73 13.13 -33.35
CA PHE A 211 5.64 14.17 -33.82
C PHE A 211 6.41 14.83 -32.68
N LEU A 212 5.74 15.17 -31.57
CA LEU A 212 6.37 15.71 -30.37
C LEU A 212 7.26 14.68 -29.66
N THR A 213 6.80 13.43 -29.56
CA THR A 213 7.59 12.32 -28.98
C THR A 213 8.83 11.99 -29.80
N ASN A 214 8.78 12.06 -31.13
CA ASN A 214 9.97 11.83 -31.95
C ASN A 214 10.96 13.01 -31.98
N ARG A 215 10.54 14.22 -31.61
CA ARG A 215 11.39 15.42 -31.69
C ARG A 215 11.99 15.89 -30.35
N TYR A 216 11.32 15.61 -29.23
CA TYR A 216 11.74 16.09 -27.91
C TYR A 216 12.04 14.98 -26.90
N ALA A 217 11.83 13.70 -27.24
CA ALA A 217 12.07 12.63 -26.30
C ALA A 217 13.55 12.21 -26.23
N ILE A 218 14.05 12.05 -25.01
CA ILE A 218 15.41 11.57 -24.75
C ILE A 218 15.50 10.04 -24.88
N THR A 219 16.72 9.51 -25.00
CA THR A 219 16.93 8.06 -25.14
C THR A 219 16.72 7.34 -23.79
N PRO A 220 16.37 6.04 -23.80
CA PRO A 220 16.27 5.24 -22.59
C PRO A 220 17.55 5.26 -21.73
N GLU A 221 18.73 5.32 -22.35
CA GLU A 221 20.01 5.40 -21.65
C GLU A 221 20.17 6.71 -20.89
N VAL A 222 19.71 7.84 -21.46
CA VAL A 222 19.73 9.14 -20.77
C VAL A 222 18.72 9.14 -19.63
N GLY A 223 17.50 8.65 -19.88
CA GLY A 223 16.45 8.63 -18.86
C GLY A 223 16.69 7.66 -17.70
N ALA A 224 17.57 6.67 -17.88
CA ALA A 224 18.00 5.79 -16.80
C ALA A 224 19.01 6.45 -15.84
N ARG A 225 19.69 7.53 -16.25
CA ARG A 225 20.81 8.12 -15.49
C ARG A 225 20.42 8.59 -14.08
N PRO A 226 19.31 9.31 -13.86
CA PRO A 226 19.00 9.79 -12.51
C PRO A 226 18.69 8.65 -11.55
N GLY A 227 17.98 7.62 -12.02
CA GLY A 227 17.74 6.40 -11.24
C GLY A 227 19.05 5.69 -10.90
N LEU A 228 19.93 5.47 -11.88
CA LEU A 228 21.24 4.84 -11.67
C LEU A 228 22.11 5.65 -10.71
N TYR A 229 22.10 6.98 -10.80
CA TYR A 229 22.78 7.87 -9.85
C TYR A 229 22.27 7.63 -8.43
N LEU A 230 20.95 7.68 -8.21
CA LEU A 230 20.37 7.45 -6.88
C LEU A 230 20.63 6.05 -6.33
N GLY A 231 20.83 5.05 -7.20
CA GLY A 231 21.21 3.71 -6.78
C GLY A 231 22.71 3.54 -6.50
N SER A 232 23.59 4.44 -6.94
CA SER A 232 25.05 4.23 -6.87
C SER A 232 25.86 5.32 -6.15
N ALA A 233 25.31 6.54 -5.98
CA ALA A 233 25.98 7.64 -5.29
C ALA A 233 26.01 7.44 -3.76
N SER A 234 26.95 8.04 -3.02
CA SER A 234 26.98 7.88 -1.54
C SER A 234 25.72 8.43 -0.86
N ILE A 235 25.06 7.63 0.00
CA ILE A 235 23.79 8.01 0.65
C ILE A 235 23.95 9.11 1.69
N GLU A 236 25.10 9.18 2.38
CA GLU A 236 25.33 10.14 3.48
C GLU A 236 25.08 11.61 3.07
N GLN A 237 25.15 11.90 1.76
CA GLN A 237 24.99 13.24 1.20
C GLN A 237 23.63 13.46 0.53
N LEU A 238 22.78 12.43 0.42
CA LEU A 238 21.52 12.49 -0.31
C LEU A 238 20.32 12.65 0.62
N PRO A 239 19.41 13.61 0.37
CA PRO A 239 18.17 13.68 1.11
C PRO A 239 17.23 12.52 0.73
N GLY A 240 16.94 11.65 1.70
CA GLY A 240 15.97 10.56 1.54
C GLY A 240 14.53 11.07 1.49
N GLY A 241 13.67 10.33 0.79
CA GLY A 241 12.25 10.62 0.62
C GLY A 241 11.97 11.71 -0.43
N GLU A 242 13.00 12.38 -0.94
CA GLU A 242 12.83 13.48 -1.88
C GLU A 242 12.54 13.01 -3.32
N PHE A 243 11.90 13.91 -4.07
CA PHE A 243 11.72 13.80 -5.51
C PHE A 243 12.89 14.45 -6.21
N TRP A 244 13.40 13.75 -7.22
CA TRP A 244 14.57 14.16 -7.99
C TRP A 244 14.20 14.40 -9.46
N ASP A 245 14.76 15.43 -10.07
CA ASP A 245 14.52 15.75 -11.48
C ASP A 245 15.37 14.90 -12.45
N GLU A 246 15.28 15.20 -13.74
CA GLU A 246 16.03 14.53 -14.80
C GLU A 246 17.55 14.77 -14.75
N ASN A 247 18.02 15.73 -13.95
CA ASN A 247 19.43 16.01 -13.72
C ASN A 247 19.96 15.33 -12.44
N ALA A 248 19.11 14.57 -11.76
CA ALA A 248 19.39 14.02 -10.45
C ALA A 248 19.67 15.11 -9.41
N GLU A 249 18.85 16.16 -9.39
CA GLU A 249 18.81 17.16 -8.33
C GLU A 249 17.48 17.10 -7.56
N PRO A 250 17.47 17.33 -6.22
CA PRO A 250 16.24 17.40 -5.46
C PRO A 250 15.34 18.53 -5.97
N ALA A 251 14.06 18.25 -6.16
CA ALA A 251 13.11 19.17 -6.76
C ALA A 251 11.74 19.11 -6.08
N SER A 252 11.05 20.25 -6.08
CA SER A 252 9.64 20.31 -5.69
C SER A 252 8.72 19.78 -6.80
N LEU A 253 7.60 19.19 -6.39
CA LEU A 253 6.53 18.71 -7.27
C LEU A 253 5.32 19.65 -7.26
N THR A 254 4.60 19.69 -6.14
CA THR A 254 3.38 20.46 -5.95
C THR A 254 3.36 21.08 -4.56
N ALA A 255 2.56 22.14 -4.38
CA ALA A 255 2.34 22.72 -3.05
C ALA A 255 1.78 21.67 -2.05
N GLN A 256 0.98 20.70 -2.52
CA GLN A 256 0.47 19.61 -1.70
C GLN A 256 1.59 18.65 -1.25
N TYR A 257 2.52 18.32 -2.15
CA TYR A 257 3.66 17.46 -1.85
C TYR A 257 4.57 18.06 -0.78
N ASP A 258 4.81 19.37 -0.84
CA ASP A 258 5.67 20.10 0.11
C ASP A 258 4.99 20.47 1.43
N ASN A 259 3.66 20.44 1.47
CA ASN A 259 2.91 20.71 2.68
C ASN A 259 2.81 19.45 3.57
N GLU A 260 3.44 19.48 4.73
CA GLU A 260 3.43 18.35 5.67
C GLU A 260 2.04 17.95 6.16
N ALA A 261 1.14 18.91 6.46
CA ALA A 261 -0.20 18.60 6.93
C ALA A 261 -1.02 17.88 5.85
N LEU A 262 -0.97 18.37 4.61
CA LEU A 262 -1.63 17.73 3.46
C LEU A 262 -0.96 16.42 3.07
N ARG A 263 0.35 16.28 3.33
CA ARG A 263 1.05 15.00 3.17
C ARG A 263 0.59 13.99 4.21
N ARG A 264 0.34 14.37 5.47
CA ARG A 264 -0.17 13.43 6.49
C ARG A 264 -1.52 12.82 6.11
N CYS A 265 -2.34 13.50 5.31
CA CYS A 265 -3.55 12.91 4.71
C CYS A 265 -3.23 11.70 3.81
N THR A 266 -2.05 11.64 3.21
CA THR A 266 -1.58 10.43 2.49
C THR A 266 -1.31 9.24 3.39
N LYS A 267 -1.19 9.43 4.71
CA LYS A 267 -1.23 8.29 5.64
C LYS A 267 -2.57 7.57 5.58
N LEU A 268 -3.67 8.25 5.26
CA LEU A 268 -4.97 7.59 5.06
C LEU A 268 -4.97 6.76 3.77
N TYR A 269 -4.38 7.28 2.70
CA TYR A 269 -4.14 6.51 1.48
C TYR A 269 -3.20 5.34 1.73
N TYR A 270 -2.08 5.55 2.41
CA TYR A 270 -1.10 4.52 2.78
C TYR A 270 -1.70 3.46 3.71
N ARG A 271 -2.55 3.85 4.67
CA ARG A 271 -3.30 2.92 5.53
C ARG A 271 -4.28 2.10 4.70
N ARG A 272 -5.05 2.72 3.79
CA ARG A 272 -5.94 2.00 2.88
C ARG A 272 -5.14 1.06 1.95
N LEU A 273 -4.00 1.51 1.44
CA LEU A 273 -3.07 0.70 0.64
C LEU A 273 -2.58 -0.50 1.45
N ARG A 274 -2.17 -0.29 2.70
CA ARG A 274 -1.80 -1.36 3.64
C ARG A 274 -2.95 -2.29 3.93
N ASN A 275 -4.18 -1.81 4.07
CA ASN A 275 -5.33 -2.68 4.30
C ASN A 275 -5.66 -3.52 3.06
N LEU A 276 -5.58 -2.92 1.87
CA LEU A 276 -5.74 -3.62 0.60
C LEU A 276 -4.59 -4.62 0.36
N SER A 277 -3.36 -4.30 0.79
CA SER A 277 -2.25 -5.26 0.81
C SER A 277 -2.35 -6.25 1.98
N ASN A 278 -3.08 -5.94 3.06
CA ASN A 278 -3.39 -6.84 4.19
C ASN A 278 -4.63 -7.72 3.96
N ILE A 279 -5.30 -7.61 2.79
CA ILE A 279 -6.03 -8.76 2.21
C ILE A 279 -5.06 -9.96 2.03
N ILE A 280 -3.77 -9.71 2.18
CA ILE A 280 -2.70 -10.67 2.20
C ILE A 280 -2.12 -10.73 3.63
N PRO A 281 -2.45 -11.76 4.41
CA PRO A 281 -1.70 -12.05 5.63
C PRO A 281 -0.22 -12.31 5.29
N PRO A 282 0.73 -12.03 6.19
CA PRO A 282 2.11 -12.50 6.01
C PRO A 282 2.08 -14.00 5.69
N MET A 283 2.99 -14.49 4.83
CA MET A 283 3.04 -15.91 4.48
C MET A 283 3.00 -16.78 5.76
N GLY A 284 1.95 -17.61 5.87
CA GLY A 284 1.71 -18.48 7.03
C GLY A 284 0.48 -18.12 7.89
N TYR A 285 -0.10 -16.92 7.73
CA TYR A 285 -1.24 -16.47 8.55
C TYR A 285 -2.63 -16.77 7.94
N ASP A 286 -2.72 -17.27 6.70
CA ASP A 286 -4.00 -17.52 5.99
C ASP A 286 -4.60 -18.93 6.18
N LYS A 287 -3.83 -19.89 6.71
CA LYS A 287 -4.24 -21.31 6.77
C LYS A 287 -4.84 -21.73 8.11
N GLY A 288 -5.09 -20.78 9.02
CA GLY A 288 -5.50 -21.03 10.40
C GLY A 288 -6.85 -20.41 10.77
N LYS A 289 -7.33 -20.70 11.99
CA LYS A 289 -8.50 -20.04 12.57
C LYS A 289 -8.23 -18.53 12.66
N GLN A 290 -9.21 -17.70 12.29
CA GLN A 290 -9.10 -16.24 12.36
C GLN A 290 -10.08 -15.68 13.40
N ALA A 291 -9.69 -14.59 14.02
CA ALA A 291 -10.51 -13.79 14.93
C ALA A 291 -10.24 -12.30 14.69
N ALA A 292 -11.19 -11.45 15.03
CA ALA A 292 -11.03 -10.01 14.97
C ALA A 292 -11.51 -9.37 16.28
N VAL A 293 -10.79 -8.35 16.74
CA VAL A 293 -11.13 -7.61 17.96
C VAL A 293 -11.23 -6.12 17.66
N MET A 294 -12.22 -5.45 18.23
CA MET A 294 -12.42 -4.01 18.08
C MET A 294 -11.70 -3.24 19.20
N VAL A 295 -10.82 -2.32 18.80
CA VAL A 295 -10.32 -1.23 19.63
C VAL A 295 -11.27 -0.04 19.43
N ALA A 296 -12.35 -0.02 20.20
CA ALA A 296 -13.39 0.99 20.12
C ALA A 296 -12.98 2.27 20.87
N LEU A 297 -12.57 3.28 20.11
CA LEU A 297 -12.17 4.59 20.63
C LEU A 297 -13.38 5.50 20.79
N PHE A 298 -13.44 6.27 21.88
CA PHE A 298 -14.42 7.35 22.04
C PHE A 298 -13.81 8.54 22.77
N ILE A 299 -14.37 9.72 22.53
CA ILE A 299 -13.88 10.98 23.12
C ILE A 299 -14.74 11.34 24.32
N GLY A 300 -14.11 11.40 25.50
CA GLY A 300 -14.75 11.79 26.75
C GLY A 300 -15.13 13.28 26.79
N ARG A 301 -15.90 13.67 27.81
CA ARG A 301 -16.39 15.07 27.98
C ARG A 301 -15.26 16.11 28.08
N LEU A 302 -14.08 15.69 28.53
CA LEU A 302 -12.90 16.54 28.69
C LEU A 302 -11.98 16.55 27.45
N GLY A 303 -12.36 15.84 26.38
CA GLY A 303 -11.55 15.70 25.16
C GLY A 303 -10.55 14.54 25.19
N ASP A 304 -10.49 13.80 26.30
CA ASP A 304 -9.63 12.63 26.44
C ASP A 304 -10.11 11.47 25.56
N LEU A 305 -9.16 10.70 25.03
CA LEU A 305 -9.44 9.53 24.21
C LEU A 305 -9.49 8.29 25.11
N HIS A 306 -10.60 7.55 25.03
CA HIS A 306 -10.83 6.33 25.78
C HIS A 306 -10.95 5.13 24.84
N VAL A 307 -10.63 3.95 25.35
CA VAL A 307 -10.87 2.66 24.70
C VAL A 307 -11.96 1.94 25.48
N LEU A 308 -12.97 1.44 24.78
CA LEU A 308 -13.98 0.57 25.37
C LEU A 308 -13.44 -0.86 25.47
N LEU A 309 -13.55 -1.43 26.66
CA LEU A 309 -13.16 -2.81 26.97
C LEU A 309 -14.39 -3.54 27.51
N SER A 310 -14.50 -4.83 27.19
CA SER A 310 -15.48 -5.73 27.79
C SER A 310 -14.80 -6.61 28.83
N GLN A 311 -15.53 -6.98 29.87
CA GLN A 311 -15.14 -8.06 30.77
C GLN A 311 -15.97 -9.28 30.42
N ARG A 312 -15.30 -10.41 30.13
CA ARG A 312 -15.97 -11.64 29.70
C ARG A 312 -16.80 -12.23 30.84
N SER A 313 -17.96 -12.75 30.49
CA SER A 313 -18.81 -13.52 31.41
C SER A 313 -18.02 -14.63 32.12
N ASP A 314 -18.25 -14.77 33.43
CA ASP A 314 -17.60 -15.79 34.28
C ASP A 314 -17.99 -17.23 33.88
N PHE A 315 -19.05 -17.37 33.08
CA PHE A 315 -19.61 -18.65 32.66
C PHE A 315 -19.00 -19.21 31.36
N LEU A 316 -18.05 -18.50 30.73
CA LEU A 316 -17.42 -18.92 29.47
C LEU A 316 -16.29 -19.93 29.67
N SER A 317 -16.15 -20.85 28.71
CA SER A 317 -15.20 -21.98 28.77
C SER A 317 -13.71 -21.59 28.64
N SER A 318 -13.39 -20.33 28.37
CA SER A 318 -12.02 -19.81 28.24
C SER A 318 -11.96 -18.35 28.66
N TYR A 319 -10.95 -17.99 29.47
CA TYR A 319 -10.69 -16.63 29.97
C TYR A 319 -11.87 -15.96 30.72
N PRO A 320 -12.50 -16.63 31.71
CA PRO A 320 -13.61 -16.05 32.47
C PRO A 320 -13.13 -14.86 33.33
N GLY A 321 -13.88 -13.76 33.32
CA GLY A 321 -13.58 -12.56 34.10
C GLY A 321 -12.43 -11.69 33.59
N ASP A 322 -11.80 -12.02 32.46
CA ASP A 322 -10.72 -11.21 31.87
C ASP A 322 -11.28 -9.95 31.19
N THR A 323 -10.59 -8.82 31.38
CA THR A 323 -10.81 -7.60 30.61
C THR A 323 -10.16 -7.73 29.24
N CYS A 324 -10.95 -7.69 28.17
CA CYS A 324 -10.47 -7.84 26.82
C CYS A 324 -11.05 -6.79 25.87
N LEU A 325 -10.46 -6.74 24.67
CA LEU A 325 -11.08 -6.08 23.53
C LEU A 325 -12.27 -6.92 23.08
N ILE A 326 -13.34 -6.24 22.66
CA ILE A 326 -14.56 -6.85 22.14
C ILE A 326 -14.23 -7.60 20.86
N GLY A 327 -14.70 -8.82 20.69
CA GLY A 327 -14.46 -9.55 19.45
C GLY A 327 -14.41 -11.07 19.59
N GLY A 328 -14.43 -11.71 18.43
CA GLY A 328 -14.54 -13.16 18.35
C GLY A 328 -14.05 -13.72 17.03
N ARG A 329 -14.45 -14.96 16.76
CA ARG A 329 -13.95 -15.73 15.63
C ARG A 329 -14.63 -15.28 14.35
N LYS A 330 -13.86 -15.25 13.27
CA LYS A 330 -14.43 -15.03 11.94
C LYS A 330 -15.36 -16.17 11.56
N GLU A 331 -16.60 -15.85 11.23
CA GLU A 331 -17.57 -16.81 10.71
C GLU A 331 -17.46 -16.98 9.19
N PRO A 332 -17.92 -18.11 8.62
CA PRO A 332 -17.94 -18.30 7.16
C PRO A 332 -18.78 -17.25 6.40
N SER A 333 -19.77 -16.66 7.06
CA SER A 333 -20.64 -15.58 6.57
C SER A 333 -19.97 -14.20 6.57
N ASP A 334 -18.91 -14.01 7.36
CA ASP A 334 -18.25 -12.71 7.51
C ASP A 334 -17.48 -12.33 6.25
N VAL A 335 -17.81 -11.17 5.69
CA VAL A 335 -17.19 -10.67 4.45
C VAL A 335 -15.71 -10.35 4.60
N ASP A 336 -15.29 -9.82 5.75
CA ASP A 336 -13.91 -9.53 6.10
C ASP A 336 -13.74 -9.45 7.63
N VAL A 337 -12.50 -9.21 8.10
CA VAL A 337 -12.17 -9.14 9.53
C VAL A 337 -12.66 -7.84 10.19
N GLU A 338 -12.90 -6.77 9.43
CA GLU A 338 -13.53 -5.56 9.98
C GLU A 338 -15.00 -5.85 10.30
N TYR A 339 -15.71 -6.50 9.39
CA TYR A 339 -17.09 -6.92 9.58
C TYR A 339 -17.21 -7.91 10.74
N THR A 340 -16.29 -8.86 10.88
CA THR A 340 -16.22 -9.73 12.07
C THR A 340 -16.16 -8.90 13.35
N ALA A 341 -15.24 -7.94 13.46
CA ALA A 341 -15.12 -7.11 14.66
C ALA A 341 -16.39 -6.28 14.93
N ARG A 342 -17.08 -5.82 13.88
CA ARG A 342 -18.35 -5.06 14.00
C ARG A 342 -19.51 -5.95 14.43
N ARG A 343 -19.66 -7.13 13.84
CA ARG A 343 -20.69 -8.11 14.22
C ARG A 343 -20.54 -8.50 15.68
N GLU A 344 -19.34 -8.86 16.10
CA GLU A 344 -19.06 -9.22 17.50
C GLU A 344 -19.30 -8.04 18.45
N ALA A 345 -19.00 -6.80 18.04
CA ALA A 345 -19.34 -5.63 18.84
C ALA A 345 -20.84 -5.32 18.91
N GLU A 346 -21.60 -5.62 17.86
CA GLU A 346 -23.06 -5.54 17.90
C GLU A 346 -23.65 -6.62 18.82
N GLU A 347 -23.12 -7.84 18.76
CA GLU A 347 -23.59 -8.98 19.56
C GLU A 347 -23.23 -8.85 21.04
N GLU A 348 -21.98 -8.50 21.38
CA GLU A 348 -21.51 -8.43 22.78
C GLU A 348 -22.04 -7.19 23.52
N ILE A 349 -22.05 -6.03 22.83
CA ILE A 349 -22.28 -4.73 23.48
C ILE A 349 -23.31 -3.85 22.76
N GLY A 350 -24.02 -4.36 21.75
CA GLY A 350 -25.07 -3.60 21.06
C GLY A 350 -24.54 -2.41 20.27
N LEU A 351 -23.25 -2.39 19.91
CA LEU A 351 -22.69 -1.31 19.10
C LEU A 351 -23.13 -1.50 17.65
N PRO A 352 -23.91 -0.57 17.06
CA PRO A 352 -24.52 -0.81 15.76
C PRO A 352 -23.48 -0.93 14.66
N ILE A 353 -23.78 -1.76 13.66
CA ILE A 353 -23.00 -1.84 12.41
C ILE A 353 -23.32 -0.64 11.50
N ASP A 354 -23.12 0.57 12.04
CA ASP A 354 -23.25 1.84 11.33
C ASP A 354 -21.85 2.44 11.11
N TYR A 355 -21.48 2.63 9.85
CA TYR A 355 -20.15 3.11 9.47
C TYR A 355 -19.96 4.62 9.64
N ASP A 356 -21.05 5.39 9.73
CA ASP A 356 -21.00 6.83 9.97
C ASP A 356 -20.85 7.14 11.45
N CYS A 357 -21.49 6.34 12.31
CA CYS A 357 -21.42 6.45 13.77
C CYS A 357 -20.20 5.75 14.38
N VAL A 358 -19.75 4.63 13.79
CA VAL A 358 -18.58 3.85 14.21
C VAL A 358 -17.58 3.81 13.07
N ARG A 359 -16.74 4.84 13.01
CA ARG A 359 -15.83 5.07 11.89
C ARG A 359 -14.57 4.24 12.01
N TYR A 360 -14.27 3.48 10.99
CA TYR A 360 -12.99 2.78 10.90
C TYR A 360 -11.81 3.76 10.89
N VAL A 361 -10.77 3.47 11.68
CA VAL A 361 -9.54 4.28 11.77
C VAL A 361 -8.35 3.54 11.16
N ALA A 362 -8.11 2.30 11.58
CA ALA A 362 -6.97 1.49 11.14
C ALA A 362 -7.12 0.02 11.56
N THR A 363 -6.34 -0.87 10.95
CA THR A 363 -6.15 -2.26 11.37
C THR A 363 -4.71 -2.36 11.86
N LEU A 364 -4.52 -2.85 13.08
CA LEU A 364 -3.18 -3.07 13.64
C LEU A 364 -2.60 -4.39 13.10
N PRO A 365 -1.27 -4.59 13.16
CA PRO A 365 -0.66 -5.85 12.78
C PRO A 365 -1.32 -7.05 13.50
N PRO A 366 -1.62 -8.14 12.78
CA PRO A 366 -2.24 -9.31 13.40
C PRO A 366 -1.28 -10.02 14.34
N HIS A 367 -1.84 -10.65 15.38
CA HIS A 367 -1.09 -11.42 16.38
C HIS A 367 -1.54 -12.87 16.37
N LEU A 368 -0.60 -13.81 16.50
CA LEU A 368 -0.92 -15.22 16.72
C LEU A 368 -1.21 -15.46 18.21
N ALA A 369 -2.43 -15.87 18.52
CA ALA A 369 -2.84 -16.29 19.85
C ALA A 369 -2.87 -17.83 19.94
N GLY A 370 -2.19 -18.39 20.94
CA GLY A 370 -2.07 -19.84 21.14
C GLY A 370 -0.92 -20.50 20.36
N TYR A 371 -0.80 -21.83 20.47
CA TYR A 371 0.28 -22.62 19.87
C TYR A 371 -0.25 -23.86 19.13
N GLY A 372 0.50 -24.32 18.12
CA GLY A 372 0.20 -25.55 17.37
C GLY A 372 -1.10 -25.48 16.54
N LEU A 373 -1.84 -26.59 16.46
CA LEU A 373 -3.10 -26.72 15.70
C LEU A 373 -4.26 -25.84 16.24
N SER A 374 -4.07 -25.24 17.40
CA SER A 374 -5.04 -24.35 18.06
C SER A 374 -4.72 -22.87 17.89
N ALA A 375 -3.64 -22.51 17.18
CA ALA A 375 -3.28 -21.12 16.95
C ALA A 375 -4.37 -20.38 16.16
N VAL A 376 -4.70 -19.17 16.62
CA VAL A 376 -5.68 -18.27 16.00
C VAL A 376 -4.98 -16.97 15.63
N THR A 377 -5.15 -16.52 14.39
CA THR A 377 -4.71 -15.19 13.97
C THR A 377 -5.75 -14.16 14.40
N VAL A 378 -5.36 -13.25 15.31
CA VAL A 378 -6.22 -12.19 15.85
C VAL A 378 -5.90 -10.86 15.15
N TRP A 379 -6.92 -10.22 14.58
CA TRP A 379 -6.83 -8.96 13.85
C TRP A 379 -7.41 -7.80 14.67
N PRO A 380 -6.59 -6.84 15.16
CA PRO A 380 -7.13 -5.69 15.89
C PRO A 380 -7.62 -4.60 14.94
N ILE A 381 -8.89 -4.23 15.06
CA ILE A 381 -9.60 -3.25 14.25
C ILE A 381 -9.89 -2.01 15.09
N VAL A 382 -9.27 -0.88 14.76
CA VAL A 382 -9.45 0.39 15.48
C VAL A 382 -10.60 1.17 14.86
N CYS A 383 -11.61 1.48 15.67
CA CYS A 383 -12.77 2.27 15.28
C CYS A 383 -12.92 3.48 16.21
N LEU A 384 -13.45 4.60 15.70
CA LEU A 384 -13.81 5.77 16.48
C LEU A 384 -15.34 5.92 16.50
N ILE A 385 -15.91 5.87 17.70
CA ILE A 385 -17.32 6.14 17.95
C ILE A 385 -17.50 7.67 17.92
N THR A 386 -18.19 8.16 16.90
CA THR A 386 -18.41 9.59 16.69
C THR A 386 -19.76 10.07 17.19
N ASP A 387 -20.75 9.18 17.26
CA ASP A 387 -22.05 9.52 17.84
C ASP A 387 -22.01 9.38 19.36
N ARG A 388 -22.19 10.51 20.04
CA ARG A 388 -22.18 10.59 21.51
C ARG A 388 -23.50 10.15 22.14
N ALA A 389 -24.55 9.97 21.35
CA ALA A 389 -25.83 9.45 21.81
C ALA A 389 -25.88 7.91 21.84
N LEU A 390 -24.87 7.23 21.28
CA LEU A 390 -24.79 5.77 21.33
C LEU A 390 -24.57 5.31 22.77
N VAL A 391 -25.53 4.53 23.26
CA VAL A 391 -25.44 3.82 24.54
C VAL A 391 -25.32 2.33 24.22
N PRO A 392 -24.16 1.70 24.44
CA PRO A 392 -23.99 0.27 24.25
C PRO A 392 -25.00 -0.51 25.11
N MET A 393 -25.70 -1.48 24.51
CA MET A 393 -26.61 -2.39 25.21
C MET A 393 -25.93 -3.72 25.40
N LEU A 394 -25.66 -4.08 26.65
CA LEU A 394 -24.89 -5.27 26.98
C LEU A 394 -25.68 -6.55 26.79
N ASN A 395 -25.03 -7.56 26.21
CA ASN A 395 -25.49 -8.93 26.27
C ASN A 395 -24.94 -9.58 27.57
N GLU A 396 -25.78 -9.68 28.61
CA GLU A 396 -25.40 -10.18 29.94
C GLU A 396 -24.84 -11.61 29.91
N ASP A 397 -25.19 -12.40 28.90
CA ASP A 397 -24.70 -13.77 28.74
C ASP A 397 -23.22 -13.81 28.32
N GLU A 398 -22.69 -12.74 27.73
CA GLU A 398 -21.38 -12.72 27.08
C GLU A 398 -20.40 -11.71 27.70
N ALA A 399 -20.87 -10.52 28.10
CA ALA A 399 -19.99 -9.44 28.55
C ALA A 399 -20.65 -8.41 29.50
N TYR A 400 -19.83 -7.73 30.31
CA TYR A 400 -20.20 -6.51 31.03
C TYR A 400 -19.15 -5.40 30.88
N ILE A 401 -19.58 -4.13 30.91
CA ILE A 401 -18.69 -2.96 30.76
C ILE A 401 -18.13 -2.53 32.12
N GLN A 402 -16.82 -2.38 32.21
CA GLN A 402 -16.15 -1.85 33.38
C GLN A 402 -15.46 -0.52 33.04
N SER A 403 -15.73 0.56 33.78
CA SER A 403 -14.94 1.79 33.69
C SER A 403 -13.77 1.74 34.68
N PRO A 404 -12.57 2.23 34.32
CA PRO A 404 -11.41 2.26 35.23
C PRO A 404 -11.64 3.07 36.52
N SER A 405 -12.74 3.82 36.61
CA SER A 405 -13.09 4.70 37.72
C SER A 405 -14.40 4.32 38.45
N GLY A 406 -15.05 3.20 38.12
CA GLY A 406 -16.25 2.73 38.83
C GLY A 406 -17.49 3.62 38.70
N ILE A 407 -17.49 4.56 37.76
CA ILE A 407 -18.67 5.39 37.46
C ILE A 407 -19.08 5.09 36.02
N ILE A 408 -20.24 4.46 35.87
CA ILE A 408 -21.02 4.48 34.63
C ILE A 408 -21.61 5.89 34.55
N PRO A 409 -21.40 6.65 33.46
CA PRO A 409 -22.16 7.87 33.27
C PRO A 409 -23.61 7.46 33.00
N GLU A 410 -24.50 7.73 33.94
CA GLU A 410 -25.93 7.83 33.63
C GLU A 410 -26.14 8.91 32.53
N PRO A 411 -27.19 8.75 31.71
CA PRO A 411 -27.41 9.50 30.47
C PRO A 411 -27.26 11.02 30.58
#